data_AF-A0A8D0GMT6-F1
#
_entry.id   AF-A0A8D0GMT6-F1
#
_cell.length_a   1.000
_cell.length_b   1.000
_cell.length_c   1.000
_cell.angle_alpha   90.00
_cell.angle_beta   90.00
_cell.angle_gamma   90.00
#
_symmetry.space_group_name_H-M   'P 1'
#
loop_
_entity.id
_entity.type
_entity.pdbx_description
1 polymer ?
#
loop_
_entity_poly.entity_id
_entity_poly.type
_entity_poly.pdbx_seq_one_letter_code
_entity_poly.pdbx_strand_id
1 'polypeptide(L)'
;MHQLQVIDACEIEGYWRILEFDYEMKLLNHVTQLIDSESWSFSKVPLNICLQELGPLEPREMIEHILLTGDVYFEMDADKICKATAQMLLQNAVKFNLTEFQEVWQQSVPEGMTTNLDQLKGLALVDRKSRPETIFLLKVEDLPEDNQERFNSLFAIREKWAEVDISPYIQDLCAEKQTIGALLTKYARSSMQNGVKVYNSRRPIL
;
A
#
# COMPACT_ATOMS: atom_id res chain seq x y z
N MET A 1 8.40 -8.53 17.32
CA MET A 1 7.46 -7.40 17.40
C MET A 1 7.54 -6.52 16.17
N HIS A 2 8.70 -5.95 15.80
CA HIS A 2 8.77 -5.02 14.66
C HIS A 2 8.31 -5.61 13.31
N GLN A 3 8.63 -6.89 13.04
CA GLN A 3 8.18 -7.58 11.81
C GLN A 3 6.66 -7.79 11.73
N LEU A 4 5.97 -7.88 12.87
CA LEU A 4 4.51 -8.09 12.91
C LEU A 4 3.75 -6.79 12.65
N GLN A 5 4.29 -5.65 13.11
CA GLN A 5 3.76 -4.33 12.76
C GLN A 5 3.98 -3.98 11.28
N VAL A 6 5.04 -4.49 10.66
CA VAL A 6 5.33 -4.28 9.23
C VAL A 6 4.29 -4.95 8.32
N ILE A 7 3.67 -6.04 8.77
CA ILE A 7 2.60 -6.75 8.03
C ILE A 7 1.20 -6.40 8.55
N ASP A 8 1.09 -5.32 9.31
CA ASP A 8 -0.15 -4.84 9.95
C ASP A 8 -0.90 -5.92 10.75
N ALA A 9 -0.16 -6.84 11.39
CA ALA A 9 -0.77 -7.83 12.26
C ALA A 9 -1.29 -7.17 13.55
N CYS A 10 -2.48 -7.56 13.98
CA CYS A 10 -3.10 -7.14 15.22
C CYS A 10 -3.08 -8.28 16.25
N GLU A 11 -3.01 -7.93 17.53
CA GLU A 11 -3.15 -8.89 18.63
C GLU A 11 -4.61 -8.96 19.07
N ILE A 12 -5.22 -10.14 18.95
CA ILE A 12 -6.61 -10.42 19.30
C ILE A 12 -6.63 -11.59 20.28
N GLU A 13 -7.14 -11.36 21.49
CA GLU A 13 -7.22 -12.38 22.55
C GLU A 13 -5.87 -13.09 22.83
N GLY A 14 -4.75 -12.38 22.70
CA GLY A 14 -3.40 -12.93 22.89
C GLY A 14 -2.84 -13.70 21.68
N TYR A 15 -3.51 -13.67 20.53
CA TYR A 15 -3.04 -14.26 19.28
C TYR A 15 -2.81 -13.19 18.21
N TRP A 16 -1.70 -13.29 17.48
CA TRP A 16 -1.43 -12.44 16.32
C TRP A 16 -2.25 -12.91 15.12
N ARG A 17 -2.98 -11.98 14.51
CA ARG A 17 -3.79 -12.21 13.30
C ARG A 17 -3.53 -11.13 12.27
N ILE A 18 -3.78 -11.47 11.01
CA ILE A 18 -3.81 -10.54 9.88
C ILE A 18 -5.27 -10.41 9.48
N LEU A 19 -5.74 -9.18 9.30
CA LEU A 19 -7.10 -8.93 8.86
C LEU A 19 -7.19 -9.15 7.35
N GLU A 20 -8.28 -9.78 6.91
CA GLU A 20 -8.58 -9.80 5.48
C GLU A 20 -8.88 -8.38 5.01
N PHE A 21 -8.38 -8.03 3.83
CA PHE A 21 -8.52 -6.68 3.28
C PHE A 21 -9.98 -6.20 3.22
N ASP A 22 -10.90 -7.07 2.82
CA ASP A 22 -12.33 -6.74 2.75
C ASP A 22 -12.92 -6.40 4.13
N TYR A 23 -12.42 -7.06 5.19
CA TYR A 23 -12.81 -6.77 6.56
C TYR A 23 -12.23 -5.44 7.05
N GLU A 24 -10.96 -5.16 6.73
CA GLU A 24 -10.33 -3.88 7.03
C GLU A 24 -11.08 -2.72 6.37
N MET A 25 -11.52 -2.86 5.12
CA MET A 25 -12.31 -1.85 4.41
C MET A 25 -13.70 -1.66 4.98
N LYS A 26 -14.35 -2.74 5.42
CA LYS A 26 -15.63 -2.65 6.13
C LYS A 26 -15.46 -1.85 7.44
N LEU A 27 -14.44 -2.18 8.23
CA LEU A 27 -14.14 -1.52 9.49
C LEU A 27 -13.80 -0.05 9.28
N LEU A 28 -12.98 0.26 8.27
CA LEU A 28 -12.62 1.63 7.92
C LEU A 28 -13.86 2.44 7.58
N ASN A 29 -14.74 1.90 6.74
CA ASN A 29 -15.98 2.55 6.33
C ASN A 29 -16.91 2.82 7.52
N HIS A 30 -17.03 1.89 8.48
CA HIS A 30 -17.82 2.14 9.70
C HIS A 30 -17.27 3.32 10.51
N VAL A 31 -15.95 3.39 10.69
CA VAL A 31 -15.31 4.47 11.45
C VAL A 31 -15.43 5.81 10.72
N THR A 32 -15.16 5.86 9.42
CA THR A 32 -15.26 7.09 8.62
C THR A 32 -16.69 7.62 8.60
N GLN A 33 -17.69 6.74 8.44
CA GLN A 33 -19.11 7.14 8.49
C GLN A 33 -19.50 7.74 9.84
N LEU A 34 -19.01 7.19 10.95
CA LEU A 34 -19.26 7.75 12.28
C LEU A 34 -18.62 9.13 12.42
N ILE A 35 -17.36 9.28 12.01
CA ILE A 35 -16.64 10.56 12.01
C ILE A 35 -17.40 11.63 11.22
N ASP A 36 -17.85 11.28 10.01
CA ASP A 36 -18.60 12.18 9.15
C ASP A 36 -19.94 12.57 9.80
N SER A 37 -20.67 11.59 10.34
CA SER A 37 -21.98 11.82 10.96
C SER A 37 -21.93 12.74 12.18
N GLU A 38 -20.84 12.65 12.96
CA GLU A 38 -20.61 13.45 14.15
C GLU A 38 -19.77 14.72 13.86
N SER A 39 -19.40 14.94 12.60
CA SER A 39 -18.56 16.06 12.15
C SER A 39 -17.25 16.18 12.91
N TRP A 40 -16.64 15.05 13.25
CA TRP A 40 -15.34 15.02 13.93
C TRP A 40 -14.19 15.27 12.96
N SER A 41 -13.05 15.70 13.51
CA SER A 41 -11.80 15.69 12.76
C SER A 41 -11.17 14.30 12.80
N PHE A 42 -10.66 13.82 11.67
CA PHE A 42 -9.85 12.60 11.58
C PHE A 42 -8.59 12.60 12.47
N SER A 43 -8.13 13.78 12.90
CA SER A 43 -7.01 13.95 13.84
C SER A 43 -7.41 13.91 15.32
N LYS A 44 -8.72 13.89 15.62
CA LYS A 44 -9.27 13.97 16.98
C LYS A 44 -10.50 13.09 17.14
N VAL A 45 -10.30 11.78 17.00
CA VAL A 45 -11.39 10.79 17.08
C VAL A 45 -11.56 10.31 18.54
N PRO A 46 -12.75 10.44 19.14
CA PRO A 46 -13.02 10.02 20.51
C PRO A 46 -13.30 8.51 20.62
N LEU A 47 -12.27 7.73 20.99
CA LEU A 47 -12.35 6.26 21.08
C LEU A 47 -13.53 5.75 21.92
N ASN A 48 -13.83 6.41 23.04
CA ASN A 48 -14.93 5.98 23.91
C ASN A 48 -16.29 6.00 23.19
N ILE A 49 -16.51 6.99 22.31
CA ILE A 49 -17.73 7.07 21.52
C ILE A 49 -17.68 6.03 20.39
N CYS A 50 -16.53 5.87 19.71
CA CYS A 50 -16.37 4.81 18.71
C CYS A 50 -16.67 3.41 19.28
N LEU A 51 -16.15 3.09 20.46
CA LEU A 51 -16.41 1.81 21.12
C LEU A 51 -17.88 1.62 21.52
N GLN A 52 -18.57 2.70 21.88
CA GLN A 52 -19.99 2.66 22.23
C GLN A 52 -20.86 2.42 20.99
N GLU A 53 -20.63 3.20 19.93
CA GLU A 53 -21.46 3.20 18.73
C GLU A 53 -21.14 2.03 17.78
N LEU A 54 -19.86 1.67 17.65
CA LEU A 54 -19.41 0.59 16.76
C LEU A 54 -19.28 -0.77 17.46
N GLY A 55 -19.23 -0.81 18.80
CA GLY A 55 -19.11 -2.05 19.57
C GLY A 55 -20.18 -3.12 19.29
N PRO A 56 -21.43 -2.77 18.94
CA PRO A 56 -22.42 -3.75 18.48
C PRO A 56 -22.12 -4.38 17.10
N LEU A 57 -21.28 -3.74 16.28
CA LEU A 57 -20.97 -4.13 14.90
C LEU A 57 -19.60 -4.78 14.77
N GLU A 58 -18.63 -4.35 15.58
CA GLU A 58 -17.22 -4.72 15.46
C GLU A 58 -16.60 -4.99 16.84
N PRO A 59 -15.67 -5.96 16.97
CA PRO A 59 -14.94 -6.19 18.20
C PRO A 59 -14.14 -4.96 18.64
N ARG A 60 -13.99 -4.79 19.95
CA ARG A 60 -13.24 -3.68 20.56
C ARG A 60 -11.83 -3.55 20.00
N GLU A 61 -11.13 -4.68 19.92
CA GLU A 61 -9.76 -4.78 19.46
C GLU A 61 -9.61 -4.31 18.01
N MET A 62 -10.65 -4.46 17.19
CA MET A 62 -10.67 -4.04 15.80
C MET A 62 -10.82 -2.53 15.68
N ILE A 63 -11.77 -1.97 16.43
CA ILE A 63 -11.97 -0.52 16.52
C ILE A 63 -10.70 0.16 17.05
N GLU A 64 -10.06 -0.43 18.05
CA GLU A 64 -8.79 0.06 18.60
C GLU A 64 -7.61 -0.14 17.65
N HIS A 65 -7.61 -1.17 16.80
CA HIS A 65 -6.52 -1.40 15.84
C HIS A 65 -6.51 -0.37 14.70
N ILE A 66 -7.68 -0.01 14.19
CA ILE A 66 -7.79 0.93 13.06
C ILE A 66 -7.60 2.39 13.47
N LEU A 67 -7.89 2.70 14.74
CA LEU A 67 -7.63 3.99 15.36
C LEU A 67 -6.21 3.94 15.94
N LEU A 68 -5.26 4.73 15.43
CA LEU A 68 -3.91 4.74 16.02
C LEU A 68 -3.93 5.42 17.40
N THR A 69 -3.22 4.82 18.35
CA THR A 69 -3.12 5.33 19.72
C THR A 69 -2.45 6.70 19.76
N GLY A 70 -3.19 7.72 20.19
CA GLY A 70 -2.66 9.00 20.67
C GLY A 70 -2.98 9.22 22.15
N ASP A 71 -2.25 10.12 22.81
CA ASP A 71 -2.26 10.29 24.28
C ASP A 71 -3.63 10.68 24.87
N VAL A 72 -4.56 11.24 24.06
CA VAL A 72 -5.92 11.65 24.50
C VAL A 72 -6.97 11.45 23.40
N TYR A 73 -6.58 11.54 22.14
CA TYR A 73 -7.42 11.29 20.96
C TYR A 73 -6.70 10.31 20.04
N PHE A 74 -7.48 9.57 19.26
CA PHE A 74 -6.94 8.70 18.24
C PHE A 74 -6.92 9.44 16.90
N GLU A 75 -5.89 9.17 16.11
CA GLU A 75 -5.73 9.69 14.76
C GLU A 75 -5.82 8.53 13.78
N MET A 76 -6.48 8.75 12.65
CA MET A 76 -6.40 7.81 11.54
C MET A 76 -5.18 8.12 10.69
N ASP A 77 -4.43 7.09 10.34
CA ASP A 77 -3.29 7.24 9.43
C ASP A 77 -3.79 7.56 8.01
N ALA A 78 -3.67 8.82 7.62
CA ALA A 78 -4.13 9.29 6.32
C ALA A 78 -3.44 8.54 5.17
N ASP A 79 -2.16 8.15 5.32
CA ASP A 79 -1.45 7.39 4.28
C ASP A 79 -2.00 5.98 4.16
N LYS A 80 -2.28 5.31 5.30
CA LYS A 80 -2.95 3.99 5.28
C LYS A 80 -4.33 4.06 4.62
N ILE A 81 -5.14 5.05 4.98
CA ILE A 81 -6.47 5.24 4.38
C ILE A 81 -6.36 5.47 2.87
N CYS A 82 -5.54 6.44 2.46
CA CYS A 82 -5.35 6.74 1.05
C CYS A 82 -4.91 5.48 0.29
N LYS A 83 -3.93 4.74 0.83
CA LYS A 83 -3.42 3.51 0.24
C LYS A 83 -4.50 2.42 0.13
N ALA A 84 -5.30 2.22 1.17
CA ALA A 84 -6.32 1.18 1.18
C ALA A 84 -7.49 1.52 0.23
N THR A 85 -7.93 2.79 0.19
CA THR A 85 -8.89 3.26 -0.81
C THR A 85 -8.39 3.05 -2.24
N ALA A 86 -7.10 3.33 -2.51
CA ALA A 86 -6.51 3.04 -3.81
C ALA A 86 -6.52 1.54 -4.15
N GLN A 87 -6.18 0.68 -3.18
CA GLN A 87 -6.22 -0.77 -3.37
C GLN A 87 -7.64 -1.22 -3.75
N MET A 88 -8.67 -0.76 -3.04
CA MET A 88 -10.07 -1.08 -3.35
C MET A 88 -10.45 -0.67 -4.78
N LEU A 89 -10.07 0.53 -5.22
CA LEU A 89 -10.34 1.03 -6.56
C LEU A 89 -9.62 0.22 -7.65
N LEU A 90 -8.43 -0.30 -7.35
CA LEU A 90 -7.60 -1.06 -8.30
C LEU A 90 -7.88 -2.57 -8.29
N GLN A 91 -8.43 -3.13 -7.22
CA GLN A 91 -8.58 -4.59 -7.02
C GLN A 91 -9.35 -5.29 -8.14
N ASN A 92 -10.31 -4.61 -8.76
CA ASN A 92 -11.12 -5.15 -9.85
C ASN A 92 -10.70 -4.65 -11.25
N ALA A 93 -9.67 -3.81 -11.33
CA ALA A 93 -9.20 -3.24 -12.59
C ALA A 93 -7.92 -3.93 -13.06
N VAL A 94 -7.92 -4.45 -14.30
CA VAL A 94 -6.69 -4.96 -14.93
C VAL A 94 -5.69 -3.81 -15.15
N LYS A 95 -6.19 -2.69 -15.67
CA LYS A 95 -5.50 -1.41 -15.79
C LYS A 95 -6.52 -0.27 -15.68
N PHE A 96 -6.15 0.80 -15.01
CA PHE A 96 -6.92 2.04 -14.89
C PHE A 96 -6.17 3.16 -15.64
N ASN A 97 -6.87 4.00 -16.39
CA ASN A 97 -6.33 5.29 -16.82
C ASN A 97 -5.81 6.08 -15.61
N LEU A 98 -4.56 6.54 -15.66
CA LEU A 98 -3.90 7.19 -14.52
C LEU A 98 -4.60 8.48 -14.09
N THR A 99 -4.96 9.35 -15.03
CA THR A 99 -5.58 10.65 -14.73
C THR A 99 -6.96 10.45 -14.11
N GLU A 100 -7.78 9.59 -14.70
CA GLU A 100 -9.09 9.25 -14.18
C GLU A 100 -8.99 8.59 -12.80
N PHE A 101 -8.03 7.67 -12.62
CA PHE A 101 -7.77 7.05 -11.32
C PHE A 101 -7.44 8.09 -10.24
N GLN A 102 -6.56 9.06 -10.52
CA GLN A 102 -6.18 10.08 -9.52
C GLN A 102 -7.39 10.95 -9.12
N GLU A 103 -8.26 11.28 -10.07
CA GLU A 103 -9.50 12.02 -9.78
C GLU A 103 -10.46 11.21 -8.92
N VAL A 104 -10.74 9.97 -9.30
CA VAL A 104 -11.64 9.06 -8.56
C VAL A 104 -11.07 8.76 -7.18
N TRP A 105 -9.76 8.53 -7.08
CA TRP A 105 -9.09 8.24 -5.82
C TRP A 105 -9.18 9.41 -4.84
N GLN A 106 -8.91 10.63 -5.30
CA GLN A 106 -9.03 11.82 -4.46
C GLN A 106 -10.47 12.07 -3.99
N GLN A 107 -11.47 11.72 -4.81
CA GLN A 107 -12.89 11.83 -4.44
C GLN A 107 -13.36 10.72 -3.50
N SER A 108 -12.63 9.61 -3.42
CA SER A 108 -13.00 8.43 -2.63
C SER A 108 -12.37 8.41 -1.23
N VAL A 109 -11.42 9.29 -0.95
CA VAL A 109 -10.86 9.45 0.41
C VAL A 109 -11.67 10.45 1.22
N PRO A 110 -11.69 10.35 2.57
CA PRO A 110 -12.41 11.28 3.42
C PRO A 110 -11.97 12.75 3.27
N GLU A 111 -12.87 13.66 3.63
CA GLU A 111 -12.58 15.10 3.57
C GLU A 111 -11.36 15.48 4.42
N GLY A 112 -10.49 16.31 3.86
CA GLY A 112 -9.25 16.75 4.51
C GLY A 112 -8.03 15.87 4.20
N MET A 113 -8.19 14.70 3.55
CA MET A 113 -7.08 13.87 3.10
C MET A 113 -6.64 14.23 1.68
N THR A 114 -5.32 14.13 1.43
CA THR A 114 -4.72 14.39 0.11
C THR A 114 -4.04 13.14 -0.41
N THR A 115 -4.34 12.79 -1.65
CA THR A 115 -3.76 11.62 -2.34
C THR A 115 -2.50 11.99 -3.10
N ASN A 116 -1.51 11.09 -3.09
CA ASN A 116 -0.27 11.22 -3.84
C ASN A 116 0.28 9.85 -4.23
N LEU A 117 0.82 9.71 -5.45
CA LEU A 117 1.33 8.44 -5.96
C LEU A 117 2.46 7.83 -5.10
N ASP A 118 3.18 8.62 -4.29
CA ASP A 118 4.17 8.07 -3.36
C ASP A 118 3.55 7.17 -2.28
N GLN A 119 2.28 7.39 -1.91
CA GLN A 119 1.54 6.54 -0.97
C GLN A 119 1.29 5.13 -1.54
N LEU A 120 1.40 4.95 -2.86
CA LEU A 120 1.14 3.68 -3.56
C LEU A 120 2.41 2.88 -3.86
N LYS A 121 3.57 3.32 -3.35
CA LYS A 121 4.83 2.59 -3.49
C LYS A 121 4.68 1.18 -2.90
N GLY A 122 5.00 0.17 -3.72
CA GLY A 122 4.88 -1.24 -3.34
C GLY A 122 3.46 -1.80 -3.41
N LEU A 123 2.46 -1.01 -3.82
CA LEU A 123 1.06 -1.43 -3.99
C LEU A 123 0.60 -1.38 -5.45
N ALA A 124 1.03 -0.35 -6.20
CA ALA A 124 0.57 -0.13 -7.56
C ALA A 124 1.70 0.35 -8.47
N LEU A 125 1.63 -0.04 -9.73
CA LEU A 125 2.62 0.30 -10.75
C LEU A 125 2.04 1.23 -11.81
N VAL A 126 2.66 2.39 -11.99
CA VAL A 126 2.31 3.36 -13.05
C VAL A 126 3.07 3.05 -14.33
N ASP A 127 2.37 2.72 -15.40
CA ASP A 127 2.90 2.58 -16.76
C ASP A 127 2.79 3.92 -17.52
N ARG A 128 3.89 4.69 -17.49
CA ARG A 128 4.04 5.96 -18.20
C ARG A 128 4.32 5.80 -19.70
N LYS A 129 4.58 4.58 -20.16
CA LYS A 129 4.86 4.29 -21.58
C LYS A 129 3.58 4.01 -22.36
N SER A 130 2.52 3.54 -21.71
CA SER A 130 1.21 3.38 -22.33
C SER A 130 0.61 4.72 -22.76
N ARG A 131 -0.30 4.69 -23.74
CA ARG A 131 -1.08 5.85 -24.18
C ARG A 131 -2.57 5.47 -24.20
N PRO A 132 -3.41 5.98 -23.28
CA PRO A 132 -3.07 6.86 -22.15
C PRO A 132 -2.14 6.19 -21.12
N GLU A 133 -1.52 6.98 -20.23
CA GLU A 133 -0.79 6.43 -19.08
C GLU A 133 -1.75 5.62 -18.21
N THR A 134 -1.29 4.51 -17.64
CA THR A 134 -2.12 3.61 -16.84
C THR A 134 -1.49 3.29 -15.50
N ILE A 135 -2.32 2.86 -14.55
CA ILE A 135 -1.91 2.33 -13.25
C ILE A 135 -2.64 1.00 -13.01
N PHE A 136 -1.99 0.06 -12.34
CA PHE A 136 -2.58 -1.22 -11.97
C PHE A 136 -1.96 -1.74 -10.68
N LEU A 137 -2.67 -2.67 -10.04
CA LEU A 137 -2.23 -3.28 -8.79
C LEU A 137 -1.00 -4.16 -9.01
N LEU A 138 0.01 -3.99 -8.17
CA LEU A 138 1.19 -4.83 -8.06
C LEU A 138 1.60 -4.80 -6.60
N LYS A 139 1.15 -5.78 -5.80
CA LYS A 139 1.40 -5.77 -4.36
C LYS A 139 2.73 -6.45 -4.06
N VAL A 140 3.58 -5.83 -3.26
CA VAL A 140 4.87 -6.42 -2.86
C VAL A 140 4.68 -7.76 -2.13
N GLU A 141 3.58 -7.89 -1.37
CA GLU A 141 3.17 -9.11 -0.67
C GLU A 141 2.82 -10.27 -1.59
N ASP A 142 2.40 -10.00 -2.83
CA ASP A 142 2.08 -11.05 -3.81
C ASP A 142 3.33 -11.50 -4.59
N LEU A 143 4.49 -10.87 -4.38
CA LEU A 143 5.71 -11.18 -5.09
C LEU A 143 6.47 -12.36 -4.44
N PRO A 144 7.16 -13.19 -5.25
CA PRO A 144 7.95 -14.32 -4.74
C PRO A 144 8.95 -13.89 -3.64
N GLU A 145 9.13 -14.69 -2.59
CA GLU A 145 10.10 -14.38 -1.54
C GLU A 145 11.56 -14.58 -2.00
N ASP A 146 11.81 -15.54 -2.91
CA ASP A 146 13.14 -15.73 -3.49
C ASP A 146 13.54 -14.53 -4.34
N ASN A 147 14.74 -14.01 -4.09
CA ASN A 147 15.24 -12.83 -4.78
C ASN A 147 15.23 -13.01 -6.31
N GLN A 148 15.76 -14.13 -6.83
CA GLN A 148 15.91 -14.32 -8.27
C GLN A 148 14.54 -14.48 -8.94
N GLU A 149 13.62 -15.22 -8.32
CA GLU A 149 12.25 -15.35 -8.80
C GLU A 149 11.50 -14.02 -8.80
N ARG A 150 11.65 -13.21 -7.73
CA ARG A 150 11.05 -11.87 -7.67
C ARG A 150 11.54 -10.97 -8.78
N PHE A 151 12.85 -10.90 -9.01
CA PHE A 151 13.42 -10.10 -10.10
C PHE A 151 12.90 -10.58 -11.46
N ASN A 152 12.81 -11.89 -11.68
CA ASN A 152 12.27 -12.43 -12.93
C ASN A 152 10.80 -12.04 -13.12
N SER A 153 9.97 -12.14 -12.07
CA SER A 153 8.57 -11.73 -12.09
C SER A 153 8.43 -10.24 -12.43
N LEU A 154 9.17 -9.36 -11.74
CA LEU A 154 9.16 -7.92 -12.01
C LEU A 154 9.58 -7.57 -13.45
N PHE A 155 10.59 -8.25 -13.98
CA PHE A 155 11.04 -8.03 -15.35
C PHE A 155 10.10 -8.61 -16.42
N ALA A 156 9.29 -9.62 -16.07
CA ALA A 156 8.21 -10.12 -16.94
C ALA A 156 7.07 -9.09 -17.04
N ILE A 157 6.74 -8.41 -15.94
CA ILE A 157 5.72 -7.35 -15.87
C ILE A 157 6.16 -6.12 -16.66
N ARG A 158 7.43 -5.73 -16.54
CA ARG A 158 8.03 -4.61 -17.26
C ARG A 158 9.49 -4.91 -17.59
N GLU A 159 9.82 -4.86 -18.87
CA GLU A 159 11.16 -5.24 -19.35
C GLU A 159 12.28 -4.34 -18.76
N LYS A 160 12.02 -3.03 -18.61
CA LYS A 160 13.02 -2.04 -18.19
C LYS A 160 12.47 -1.14 -17.08
N TRP A 161 13.19 -1.10 -15.96
CA TRP A 161 12.80 -0.35 -14.76
C TRP A 161 13.80 0.76 -14.44
N ALA A 162 13.31 1.94 -14.07
CA ALA A 162 14.13 2.91 -13.35
C ALA A 162 14.33 2.43 -11.91
N GLU A 163 15.41 2.88 -11.25
CA GLU A 163 15.69 2.53 -9.86
C GLU A 163 14.53 2.89 -8.92
N VAL A 164 14.00 4.11 -9.08
CA VAL A 164 12.89 4.63 -8.28
C VAL A 164 11.62 3.80 -8.40
N ASP A 165 11.39 3.18 -9.57
CA ASP A 165 10.19 2.38 -9.83
C ASP A 165 10.31 0.97 -9.25
N ILE A 166 11.49 0.35 -9.33
CA ILE A 166 11.68 -1.03 -8.86
C ILE A 166 11.96 -1.12 -7.36
N SER A 167 12.57 -0.07 -6.79
CA SER A 167 12.99 -0.03 -5.38
C SER A 167 11.90 -0.45 -4.39
N PRO A 168 10.65 0.06 -4.48
CA PRO A 168 9.59 -0.31 -3.54
C PRO A 168 9.25 -1.81 -3.51
N TYR A 169 9.59 -2.55 -4.57
CA TYR A 169 9.25 -3.97 -4.73
C TYR A 169 10.38 -4.93 -4.30
N ILE A 170 11.56 -4.39 -3.98
CA ILE A 170 12.74 -5.18 -3.62
C ILE A 170 13.43 -4.66 -2.35
N GLN A 171 12.91 -3.59 -1.75
CA GLN A 171 13.52 -2.98 -0.57
C GLN A 171 13.48 -3.93 0.63
N ASP A 172 12.42 -4.70 0.78
CA ASP A 172 12.24 -5.72 1.81
C ASP A 172 13.22 -6.91 1.67
N LEU A 173 13.78 -7.13 0.48
CA LEU A 173 14.86 -8.11 0.26
C LEU A 173 16.22 -7.65 0.79
N CYS A 174 16.35 -6.39 1.21
CA CYS A 174 17.60 -5.85 1.74
C CYS A 174 17.84 -6.34 3.17
N ALA A 175 18.68 -7.36 3.34
CA ALA A 175 19.24 -7.71 4.65
C ALA A 175 20.17 -6.59 5.17
N GLU A 176 20.52 -6.60 6.47
CA GLU A 176 21.26 -5.54 7.18
C GLU A 176 22.52 -4.98 6.47
N LYS A 177 23.15 -5.76 5.58
CA LYS A 177 24.39 -5.36 4.87
C LYS A 177 24.21 -5.15 3.37
N GLN A 178 23.00 -5.28 2.85
CA GLN A 178 22.74 -5.25 1.41
C GLN A 178 21.94 -4.00 1.04
N THR A 179 22.42 -3.26 0.04
CA THR A 179 21.70 -2.10 -0.50
C THR A 179 20.88 -2.50 -1.73
N ILE A 180 19.89 -1.68 -2.07
CA ILE A 180 19.13 -1.81 -3.32
C ILE A 180 20.07 -1.87 -4.53
N GLY A 181 21.08 -0.98 -4.57
CA GLY A 181 22.08 -0.97 -5.64
C GLY A 181 22.88 -2.28 -5.73
N ALA A 182 23.19 -2.91 -4.58
CA ALA A 182 23.85 -4.22 -4.55
C ALA A 182 22.94 -5.34 -5.07
N LEU A 183 21.65 -5.34 -4.72
CA LEU A 183 20.65 -6.26 -5.28
C LEU A 183 20.55 -6.11 -6.80
N LEU A 184 20.36 -4.88 -7.28
CA LEU A 184 20.25 -4.58 -8.71
C LEU A 184 21.51 -4.98 -9.47
N THR A 185 22.69 -4.73 -8.90
CA THR A 185 23.95 -5.16 -9.49
C THR A 185 24.05 -6.68 -9.57
N LYS A 186 23.53 -7.42 -8.59
CA LYS A 186 23.59 -8.90 -8.55
C LYS A 186 22.59 -9.56 -9.51
N TYR A 187 21.35 -9.09 -9.53
CA TYR A 187 20.22 -9.77 -10.19
C TYR A 187 19.79 -9.13 -11.52
N ALA A 188 20.24 -7.92 -11.84
CA ALA A 188 19.87 -7.20 -13.06
C ALA A 188 21.08 -6.81 -13.90
N ARG A 189 20.82 -6.35 -15.13
CA ARG A 189 21.76 -5.65 -16.00
C ARG A 189 21.31 -4.20 -16.12
N SER A 190 22.23 -3.26 -15.97
CA SER A 190 21.96 -1.84 -16.19
C SER A 190 22.26 -1.40 -17.62
N SER A 191 21.48 -0.48 -18.15
CA SER A 191 21.70 0.21 -19.43
C SER A 191 21.20 1.65 -19.35
N MET A 192 21.52 2.48 -20.35
CA MET A 192 20.98 3.84 -20.44
C MET A 192 19.83 3.88 -21.44
N GLN A 193 18.71 4.48 -21.06
CA GLN A 193 17.58 4.76 -21.94
C GLN A 193 17.16 6.22 -21.74
N ASN A 194 17.23 7.03 -22.80
CA ASN A 194 16.90 8.47 -22.78
C ASN A 194 17.62 9.24 -21.66
N GLY A 195 18.90 8.92 -21.42
CA GLY A 195 19.70 9.57 -20.36
C GLY A 195 19.42 9.07 -18.94
N VAL A 196 18.48 8.14 -18.74
CA VAL A 196 18.17 7.53 -17.44
C VAL A 196 18.75 6.12 -17.37
N LYS A 197 19.37 5.77 -16.24
CA LYS A 197 19.84 4.41 -15.98
C LYS A 197 18.62 3.51 -15.70
N VAL A 198 18.50 2.43 -16.47
CA VAL A 198 17.43 1.44 -16.34
C VAL A 198 17.99 0.04 -16.15
N TYR A 199 17.23 -0.82 -15.47
CA TYR A 199 17.58 -2.19 -15.12
C TYR A 199 16.64 -3.18 -15.84
N ASN A 200 17.20 -4.28 -16.33
CA ASN A 200 16.48 -5.39 -16.98
C ASN A 200 17.10 -6.74 -16.59
N SER A 201 16.42 -7.84 -16.97
CA SER A 201 16.92 -9.19 -16.72
C SER A 201 18.26 -9.46 -17.41
N ARG A 202 19.12 -10.22 -16.74
CA ARG A 202 20.40 -10.68 -17.29
C ARG A 202 20.25 -11.77 -18.34
N ARG A 203 19.13 -12.49 -18.31
CA ARG A 203 18.81 -13.62 -19.20
C ARG A 203 17.45 -13.36 -19.86
N PRO A 204 17.19 -13.89 -21.06
CA PRO A 204 15.84 -13.90 -21.61
C PRO A 204 14.88 -14.52 -20.58
N ILE A 205 13.78 -13.83 -20.33
CA ILE A 205 12.70 -14.35 -19.50
C ILE A 205 11.83 -15.15 -20.47
N LEU A 206 11.68 -16.45 -20.17
CA LEU A 206 10.88 -17.37 -20.98
C LEU A 206 9.39 -17.18 -20.67
#